data_AF-A0A7K2VZY4-F1
#
_entry.id   AF-A0A7K2VZY4-F1
#
_cell.length_a   1.000
_cell.length_b   1.000
_cell.length_c   1.000
_cell.angle_alpha   90.00
_cell.angle_beta   90.00
_cell.angle_gamma   90.00
#
_symmetry.space_group_name_H-M   'P 1'
#
loop_
_entity.id
_entity.type
_entity.pdbx_description
1 polymer ?
#
loop_
_entity_poly.entity_id
_entity_poly.type
_entity_poly.pdbx_seq_one_letter_code
_entity_poly.pdbx_strand_id
1 'polypeptide(L)'
;MGCDRAAASSSKVAGILATALLGSLTACAFAAPVQAAPRPSFDQKLVDTAVAAPLIAFPFDQVRPGTNPAVVGASKNLYFLALTANISPGARASDGTKVRDRLVAQVHHLVAGGNEPDANGGLEGWSHNAVAQALTLVHATPAVWAQLDATDRSRVDLLMRSMAVAANWSFNDPNDFYTALDQLGNFQKTYNANYREGYVGVAVAADLYFGPEKLNKIFTGFSYDAYVRELTGAGFTSILATWEKTGKNAMENGAPDCCGGKGAGVRQPFVYQGVPLDDPVGIFEKLAAFTYDQKVSSSVGNGTAYIADGTTSPYQGRDGMLHEFDSSDSKGLRSDALYSYEGWMNSVTTRATMTVLGAWGQGPTRSAVEDLMEVGSGDLIYKMEHGYQGYANGAPQFVGETAPASNGPSVKGWFFDKAVWQTLLARSAR
;
A
#
# COMPACT_ATOMS: atom_id res chain seq x y z
N MET A 1 -14.78 33.74 -74.67
CA MET A 1 -13.71 34.77 -74.54
C MET A 1 -12.68 34.15 -73.62
N GLY A 2 -11.62 33.45 -74.07
CA GLY A 2 -10.57 33.85 -75.03
C GLY A 2 -9.65 34.85 -74.31
N CYS A 3 -8.34 34.69 -74.09
CA CYS A 3 -7.22 33.87 -74.60
C CYS A 3 -6.28 33.57 -73.40
N ASP A 4 -5.49 32.50 -73.25
CA ASP A 4 -4.52 31.77 -74.08
C ASP A 4 -3.14 32.46 -74.29
N ARG A 5 -2.10 31.86 -73.67
CA ARG A 5 -0.65 31.79 -74.03
C ARG A 5 0.18 33.10 -73.96
N ALA A 6 1.51 33.14 -73.82
CA ALA A 6 2.58 32.19 -74.12
C ALA A 6 3.89 32.53 -73.34
N ALA A 7 4.90 31.69 -73.54
CA ALA A 7 6.19 31.62 -72.85
C ALA A 7 7.33 32.47 -73.44
N ALA A 8 8.44 32.56 -72.69
CA ALA A 8 9.81 32.14 -73.06
C ALA A 8 10.96 33.17 -72.96
N SER A 9 12.08 32.64 -72.42
CA SER A 9 13.51 32.98 -72.68
C SER A 9 14.06 34.30 -72.09
N SER A 10 15.36 34.51 -71.88
CA SER A 10 16.55 33.71 -71.55
C SER A 10 17.71 34.72 -71.39
N SER A 11 18.71 34.40 -70.56
CA SER A 11 20.07 34.97 -70.56
C SER A 11 20.20 36.43 -70.06
N LYS A 12 21.32 36.93 -69.51
CA LYS A 12 22.61 36.47 -69.00
C LYS A 12 23.29 37.76 -68.46
N VAL A 13 24.30 37.60 -67.59
CA VAL A 13 25.42 38.54 -67.33
C VAL A 13 25.28 39.57 -66.17
N ALA A 14 26.01 39.22 -65.10
CA ALA A 14 26.97 39.99 -64.30
C ALA A 14 26.57 41.23 -63.49
N GLY A 15 27.07 41.28 -62.25
CA GLY A 15 27.19 42.53 -61.50
C GLY A 15 27.34 42.39 -59.99
N ILE A 16 28.49 41.88 -59.57
CA ILE A 16 29.18 42.03 -58.26
C ILE A 16 28.55 43.05 -57.28
N LEU A 17 28.16 42.59 -56.09
CA LEU A 17 28.42 43.33 -54.84
C LEU A 17 28.47 42.37 -53.65
N ALA A 18 29.69 42.15 -53.17
CA ALA A 18 29.99 41.40 -51.97
C ALA A 18 29.57 42.21 -50.74
N THR A 19 28.72 41.64 -49.90
CA THR A 19 28.52 42.09 -48.52
C THR A 19 28.91 40.95 -47.60
N ALA A 20 29.99 41.15 -46.85
CA ALA A 20 30.48 40.20 -45.87
C ALA A 20 29.49 40.10 -44.69
N LEU A 21 28.88 38.93 -44.53
CA LEU A 21 28.21 38.54 -43.29
C LEU A 21 29.17 37.68 -42.47
N LEU A 22 29.75 38.29 -41.44
CA LEU A 22 30.37 37.60 -40.32
C LEU A 22 29.25 36.88 -39.54
N GLY A 23 29.00 35.62 -39.89
CA GLY A 23 28.17 34.71 -39.11
C GLY A 23 28.96 34.17 -37.93
N SER A 24 28.58 34.59 -36.72
CA SER A 24 29.09 34.06 -35.47
C SER A 24 28.70 32.59 -35.32
N LEU A 25 29.69 31.69 -35.26
CA LEU A 25 29.52 30.30 -34.84
C LEU A 25 29.16 30.28 -33.35
N THR A 26 27.87 30.20 -33.03
CA THR A 26 27.41 29.89 -31.67
C THR A 26 27.72 28.43 -31.39
N ALA A 27 28.70 28.17 -30.53
CA ALA A 27 29.00 26.84 -30.05
C ALA A 27 27.78 26.30 -29.26
N CYS A 28 27.09 25.30 -29.82
CA CYS A 28 26.18 24.46 -29.04
C CYS A 28 27.01 23.70 -28.01
N ALA A 29 27.02 24.18 -26.78
CA ALA A 29 27.51 23.41 -25.65
C ALA A 29 26.60 22.17 -25.49
N PHE A 30 27.09 21.00 -25.89
CA PHE A 30 26.49 19.74 -25.50
C PHE A 30 26.55 19.65 -23.98
N ALA A 31 25.41 19.82 -23.31
CA ALA A 31 25.29 19.47 -21.91
C ALA A 31 25.68 18.00 -21.78
N ALA A 32 26.71 17.71 -20.98
CA ALA A 32 27.06 16.35 -20.62
C ALA A 32 25.79 15.68 -20.03
N PRO A 33 25.51 14.40 -20.34
CA PRO A 33 24.38 13.70 -19.76
C PRO A 33 24.50 13.79 -18.24
N VAL A 34 23.52 14.42 -17.60
CA VAL A 34 23.38 14.41 -16.15
C VAL A 34 23.31 12.93 -15.76
N GLN A 35 24.34 12.46 -15.08
CA GLN A 35 24.41 11.09 -14.60
C GLN A 35 23.24 10.91 -13.64
N ALA A 36 22.22 10.17 -14.08
CA ALA A 36 21.04 9.90 -13.26
C ALA A 36 21.51 9.32 -11.94
N ALA A 37 21.00 9.85 -10.82
CA ALA A 37 21.30 9.33 -9.50
C ALA A 37 21.07 7.80 -9.50
N PRO A 38 21.95 7.02 -8.84
CA PRO A 38 21.77 5.58 -8.77
C PRO A 38 20.39 5.29 -8.20
N ARG A 39 19.62 4.45 -8.90
CA ARG A 39 18.30 4.04 -8.42
C ARG A 39 18.45 3.20 -7.16
N PRO A 40 17.54 3.33 -6.18
CA PRO A 40 17.55 2.46 -5.01
C PRO A 40 17.50 0.99 -5.42
N SER A 41 18.25 0.15 -4.72
CA SER A 41 18.28 -1.30 -4.92
C SER A 41 18.18 -2.03 -3.59
N PHE A 42 17.37 -3.09 -3.53
CA PHE A 42 17.24 -3.93 -2.35
C PHE A 42 18.35 -4.97 -2.25
N ASP A 43 18.55 -5.50 -1.04
CA ASP A 43 19.46 -6.63 -0.78
C ASP A 43 19.11 -7.83 -1.66
N GLN A 44 20.12 -8.36 -2.37
CA GLN A 44 19.94 -9.47 -3.31
C GLN A 44 19.38 -10.72 -2.65
N LYS A 45 19.72 -11.01 -1.39
CA LYS A 45 19.18 -12.16 -0.64
C LYS A 45 17.68 -12.03 -0.43
N LEU A 46 17.17 -10.81 -0.22
CA LEU A 46 15.73 -10.58 -0.11
C LEU A 46 15.04 -10.72 -1.47
N VAL A 47 15.67 -10.26 -2.55
CA VAL A 47 15.18 -10.49 -3.92
C VAL A 47 15.08 -12.00 -4.21
N ASP A 48 16.12 -12.76 -3.89
CA ASP A 48 16.15 -14.21 -4.07
C ASP A 48 15.06 -14.90 -3.24
N THR A 49 14.89 -14.49 -1.97
CA THR A 49 13.85 -15.01 -1.07
C THR A 49 12.46 -14.73 -1.63
N ALA A 50 12.21 -13.51 -2.08
CA ALA A 50 10.94 -13.10 -2.65
C ALA A 50 10.60 -13.88 -3.93
N VAL A 51 11.60 -14.08 -4.79
CA VAL A 51 11.44 -14.84 -6.04
C VAL A 51 11.16 -16.32 -5.78
N ALA A 52 11.85 -16.93 -4.80
CA ALA A 52 11.71 -18.34 -4.47
C ALA A 52 10.44 -18.69 -3.67
N ALA A 53 9.84 -17.72 -2.99
CA ALA A 53 8.67 -17.95 -2.14
C ALA A 53 7.45 -18.45 -2.93
N PRO A 54 6.55 -19.26 -2.34
CA PRO A 54 5.37 -19.83 -3.01
C PRO A 54 4.42 -18.79 -3.62
N LEU A 55 3.52 -19.26 -4.49
CA LEU A 55 2.45 -18.42 -5.01
C LEU A 55 1.42 -18.14 -3.90
N ILE A 56 0.94 -16.89 -3.79
CA ILE A 56 0.02 -16.48 -2.74
C ILE A 56 -1.41 -16.98 -3.00
N ALA A 57 -2.07 -17.50 -1.97
CA ALA A 57 -3.49 -17.79 -2.00
C ALA A 57 -4.13 -17.44 -0.65
N PHE A 58 -5.41 -17.10 -0.68
CA PHE A 58 -6.24 -16.84 0.49
C PHE A 58 -7.17 -18.04 0.69
N PRO A 59 -6.80 -18.99 1.56
CA PRO A 59 -7.54 -20.25 1.70
C PRO A 59 -8.95 -20.01 2.25
N PHE A 60 -9.95 -20.46 1.49
CA PHE A 60 -11.37 -20.27 1.77
C PHE A 60 -11.88 -20.99 3.04
N ASP A 61 -11.20 -22.07 3.44
CA ASP A 61 -11.56 -22.87 4.61
C ASP A 61 -11.12 -22.24 5.95
N GLN A 62 -10.41 -21.12 5.90
CA GLN A 62 -9.97 -20.39 7.09
C GLN A 62 -10.88 -19.21 7.37
N VAL A 63 -11.29 -19.08 8.63
CA VAL A 63 -11.88 -17.84 9.13
C VAL A 63 -10.77 -16.79 9.13
N ARG A 64 -10.98 -15.70 8.40
CA ARG A 64 -10.07 -14.54 8.35
C ARG A 64 -8.69 -14.84 7.78
N PRO A 65 -8.62 -15.34 6.53
CA PRO A 65 -7.37 -15.77 5.93
C PRO A 65 -6.34 -14.65 5.84
N GLY A 66 -6.76 -13.40 5.67
CA GLY A 66 -5.89 -12.24 5.58
C GLY A 66 -5.30 -11.74 6.90
N THR A 67 -5.72 -12.30 8.04
CA THR A 67 -5.02 -12.13 9.32
C THR A 67 -4.03 -13.26 9.62
N ASN A 68 -4.04 -14.34 8.82
CA ASN A 68 -3.13 -15.45 8.99
C ASN A 68 -1.68 -14.98 8.75
N PRO A 69 -0.74 -15.25 9.68
CA PRO A 69 0.63 -14.73 9.58
C PRO A 69 1.34 -15.11 8.28
N ALA A 70 1.13 -16.33 7.78
CA ALA A 70 1.74 -16.79 6.53
C ALA A 70 1.15 -16.08 5.31
N VAL A 71 -0.15 -15.77 5.32
CA VAL A 71 -0.82 -15.02 4.24
C VAL A 71 -0.40 -13.55 4.26
N VAL A 72 -0.23 -12.95 5.45
CA VAL A 72 0.35 -11.61 5.61
C VAL A 72 1.76 -11.59 5.02
N GLY A 73 2.63 -12.52 5.41
CA GLY A 73 3.99 -12.63 4.86
C GLY A 73 4.02 -12.85 3.33
N ALA A 74 3.15 -13.70 2.79
CA ALA A 74 3.02 -13.90 1.35
C ALA A 74 2.55 -12.61 0.63
N SER A 75 1.69 -11.81 1.26
CA SER A 75 1.23 -10.52 0.72
C SER A 75 2.34 -9.48 0.72
N LYS A 76 3.18 -9.45 1.77
CA LYS A 76 4.38 -8.61 1.82
C LYS A 76 5.39 -8.99 0.74
N ASN A 77 5.55 -10.29 0.48
CA ASN A 77 6.36 -10.75 -0.64
C ASN A 77 5.80 -10.27 -2.00
N LEU A 78 4.51 -10.44 -2.26
CA LEU A 78 3.86 -9.94 -3.48
C LEU A 78 4.12 -8.44 -3.68
N TYR A 79 3.92 -7.65 -2.63
CA TYR A 79 4.21 -6.21 -2.64
C TYR A 79 5.68 -5.91 -2.92
N PHE A 80 6.60 -6.60 -2.26
CA PHE A 80 8.03 -6.42 -2.45
C PHE A 80 8.48 -6.71 -3.90
N LEU A 81 7.95 -7.77 -4.52
CA LEU A 81 8.17 -8.07 -5.94
C LEU A 81 7.64 -6.94 -6.85
N ALA A 82 6.43 -6.44 -6.57
CA ALA A 82 5.82 -5.34 -7.34
C ALA A 82 6.64 -4.04 -7.24
N LEU A 83 7.05 -3.68 -6.03
CA LEU A 83 7.89 -2.52 -5.78
C LEU A 83 9.26 -2.64 -6.43
N THR A 84 9.90 -3.80 -6.31
CA THR A 84 11.20 -4.08 -6.96
C THR A 84 11.09 -3.97 -8.48
N ALA A 85 10.05 -4.55 -9.09
CA ALA A 85 9.82 -4.46 -10.54
C ALA A 85 9.51 -3.03 -11.01
N ASN A 86 8.85 -2.22 -10.17
CA ASN A 86 8.56 -0.82 -10.47
C ASN A 86 9.84 0.06 -10.47
N ILE A 87 10.64 -0.02 -9.41
CA ILE A 87 11.85 0.81 -9.26
C ILE A 87 13.00 0.31 -10.16
N SER A 88 13.11 -1.01 -10.35
CA SER A 88 14.14 -1.68 -11.13
C SER A 88 13.53 -2.76 -12.05
N PRO A 89 12.98 -2.37 -13.22
CA PRO A 89 12.34 -3.31 -14.16
C PRO A 89 13.26 -4.43 -14.68
N GLY A 90 14.58 -4.26 -14.55
CA GLY A 90 15.59 -5.24 -14.92
C GLY A 90 16.04 -6.18 -13.79
N ALA A 91 15.47 -6.06 -12.58
CA ALA A 91 15.87 -6.83 -11.42
C ALA A 91 15.71 -8.36 -11.63
N ARG A 92 16.67 -9.11 -11.09
CA ARG A 92 16.76 -10.56 -11.19
C ARG A 92 17.17 -11.15 -9.86
N ALA A 93 16.71 -12.37 -9.59
CA ALA A 93 17.31 -13.23 -8.58
C ALA A 93 18.69 -13.74 -9.06
N SER A 94 19.48 -14.26 -8.13
CA SER A 94 20.81 -14.81 -8.37
C SER A 94 20.83 -15.99 -9.35
N ASP A 95 19.72 -16.72 -9.46
CA ASP A 95 19.53 -17.80 -10.45
C ASP A 95 19.19 -17.29 -11.87
N GLY A 96 19.08 -15.97 -12.05
CA GLY A 96 18.74 -15.31 -13.31
C GLY A 96 17.24 -15.09 -13.54
N THR A 97 16.36 -15.62 -12.68
CA THR A 97 14.91 -15.43 -12.75
C THR A 97 14.58 -13.95 -12.65
N LYS A 98 13.78 -13.43 -13.59
CA LYS A 98 13.35 -12.03 -13.56
C LYS A 98 12.28 -11.84 -12.49
N VAL A 99 12.46 -10.84 -11.64
CA VAL A 99 11.48 -10.45 -10.60
C VAL A 99 10.10 -10.22 -11.22
N ARG A 100 10.07 -9.52 -12.36
CA ARG A 100 8.88 -9.22 -13.15
C ARG A 100 8.11 -10.48 -13.58
N ASP A 101 8.81 -11.52 -14.03
CA ASP A 101 8.17 -12.73 -14.53
C ASP A 101 7.59 -13.54 -13.36
N ARG A 102 8.27 -13.53 -12.21
CA ARG A 102 7.72 -14.08 -10.95
C ARG A 102 6.48 -13.32 -10.48
N LEU A 103 6.50 -11.99 -10.53
CA LEU A 103 5.37 -11.14 -10.18
C LEU A 103 4.15 -11.42 -11.06
N VAL A 104 4.34 -11.57 -12.38
CA VAL A 104 3.25 -11.95 -13.29
C VAL A 104 2.64 -13.29 -12.88
N ALA A 105 3.46 -14.30 -12.53
CA ALA A 105 2.96 -15.58 -12.04
C ALA A 105 2.18 -15.45 -10.72
N GLN A 106 2.62 -14.58 -9.80
CA GLN A 106 1.88 -14.29 -8.57
C GLN A 106 0.51 -13.68 -8.86
N VAL A 107 0.45 -12.66 -9.73
CA VAL A 107 -0.80 -11.98 -10.08
C VAL A 107 -1.77 -12.94 -10.77
N HIS A 108 -1.30 -13.69 -11.77
CA HIS A 108 -2.11 -14.69 -12.48
C HIS A 108 -2.75 -15.70 -11.51
N HIS A 109 -1.95 -16.22 -10.57
CA HIS A 109 -2.45 -17.18 -9.59
C HIS A 109 -3.45 -16.56 -8.61
N LEU A 110 -3.15 -15.37 -8.09
CA LEU A 110 -4.01 -14.63 -7.15
C LEU A 110 -5.41 -14.38 -7.76
N VAL A 111 -5.48 -14.05 -9.05
CA VAL A 111 -6.74 -13.73 -9.74
C VAL A 111 -7.31 -14.91 -10.54
N ALA A 112 -6.81 -16.12 -10.36
CA ALA A 112 -7.32 -17.30 -11.05
C ALA A 112 -8.76 -17.68 -10.62
N GLY A 113 -9.21 -17.18 -9.47
CA GLY A 113 -10.44 -17.56 -8.78
C GLY A 113 -10.17 -18.65 -7.73
N GLY A 114 -10.74 -18.48 -6.53
CA GLY A 114 -10.51 -19.33 -5.37
C GLY A 114 -9.22 -19.05 -4.59
N ASN A 115 -8.40 -18.10 -5.06
CA ASN A 115 -7.15 -17.69 -4.40
C ASN A 115 -7.19 -16.23 -3.95
N GLU A 116 -8.22 -15.47 -4.34
CA GLU A 116 -8.32 -14.05 -4.11
C GLU A 116 -8.60 -13.70 -2.63
N PRO A 117 -8.16 -12.51 -2.18
CA PRO A 117 -8.58 -11.94 -0.90
C PRO A 117 -10.10 -11.89 -0.80
N ASP A 118 -10.64 -12.12 0.40
CA ASP A 118 -12.08 -12.19 0.64
C ASP A 118 -12.81 -10.83 0.62
N ALA A 119 -12.06 -9.73 0.44
CA ALA A 119 -12.54 -8.35 0.47
C ALA A 119 -13.53 -8.08 1.64
N ASN A 120 -13.16 -8.50 2.86
CA ASN A 120 -14.02 -8.41 4.03
C ASN A 120 -14.10 -7.02 4.69
N GLY A 121 -13.01 -6.27 4.73
CA GLY A 121 -12.86 -5.11 5.62
C GLY A 121 -12.15 -5.47 6.94
N GLY A 122 -12.17 -4.55 7.90
CA GLY A 122 -11.63 -4.78 9.24
C GLY A 122 -10.16 -5.24 9.28
N LEU A 123 -9.86 -6.25 10.10
CA LEU A 123 -8.48 -6.74 10.29
C LEU A 123 -7.87 -7.48 9.08
N GLU A 124 -8.66 -7.90 8.08
CA GLU A 124 -8.09 -8.50 6.86
C GLU A 124 -7.13 -7.53 6.13
N GLY A 125 -7.23 -6.23 6.45
CA GLY A 125 -6.34 -5.19 5.97
C GLY A 125 -4.85 -5.49 6.18
N TRP A 126 -4.47 -6.37 7.11
CA TRP A 126 -3.08 -6.78 7.35
C TRP A 126 -2.38 -7.33 6.12
N SER A 127 -3.09 -8.12 5.32
CA SER A 127 -2.60 -8.66 4.05
C SER A 127 -3.17 -7.90 2.86
N HIS A 128 -4.45 -7.51 2.93
CA HIS A 128 -5.15 -6.91 1.80
C HIS A 128 -4.56 -5.57 1.37
N ASN A 129 -4.04 -4.77 2.32
CA ASN A 129 -3.34 -3.54 1.95
C ASN A 129 -2.14 -3.84 1.07
N ALA A 130 -1.27 -4.77 1.47
CA ALA A 130 -0.10 -5.14 0.67
C ALA A 130 -0.48 -5.67 -0.72
N VAL A 131 -1.57 -6.46 -0.82
CA VAL A 131 -2.12 -6.88 -2.11
C VAL A 131 -2.59 -5.68 -2.94
N ALA A 132 -3.37 -4.77 -2.38
CA ALA A 132 -3.87 -3.59 -3.08
C ALA A 132 -2.74 -2.68 -3.56
N GLN A 133 -1.76 -2.41 -2.71
CA GLN A 133 -0.58 -1.62 -3.10
C GLN A 133 0.21 -2.32 -4.21
N ALA A 134 0.38 -3.65 -4.13
CA ALA A 134 1.06 -4.42 -5.18
C ALA A 134 0.33 -4.33 -6.53
N LEU A 135 -0.99 -4.50 -6.55
CA LEU A 135 -1.78 -4.41 -7.78
C LEU A 135 -1.76 -3.00 -8.38
N THR A 136 -1.70 -1.97 -7.54
CA THR A 136 -1.51 -0.57 -7.96
C THR A 136 -0.17 -0.39 -8.67
N LEU A 137 0.91 -0.92 -8.09
CA LEU A 137 2.23 -0.89 -8.71
C LEU A 137 2.30 -1.73 -10.00
N VAL A 138 1.62 -2.87 -10.04
CA VAL A 138 1.49 -3.71 -11.26
C VAL A 138 0.84 -2.93 -12.39
N HIS A 139 -0.29 -2.27 -12.14
CA HIS A 139 -1.00 -1.44 -13.11
C HIS A 139 -0.15 -0.24 -13.57
N ALA A 140 0.55 0.41 -12.63
CA ALA A 140 1.42 1.55 -12.92
C ALA A 140 2.76 1.17 -13.58
N THR A 141 3.08 -0.12 -13.75
CA THR A 141 4.35 -0.58 -14.34
C THR A 141 4.10 -1.22 -15.71
N PRO A 142 4.27 -0.49 -16.83
CA PRO A 142 3.93 -0.98 -18.17
C PRO A 142 4.61 -2.31 -18.53
N ALA A 143 5.85 -2.51 -18.09
CA ALA A 143 6.60 -3.74 -18.34
C ALA A 143 5.98 -4.98 -17.67
N VAL A 144 5.25 -4.81 -16.57
CA VAL A 144 4.50 -5.88 -15.89
C VAL A 144 3.09 -5.96 -16.49
N TRP A 145 2.36 -4.84 -16.53
CA TRP A 145 0.95 -4.80 -16.98
C TRP A 145 0.75 -5.36 -18.39
N ALA A 146 1.69 -5.08 -19.31
CA ALA A 146 1.62 -5.57 -20.68
C ALA A 146 1.82 -7.08 -20.83
N GLN A 147 2.27 -7.78 -19.78
CA GLN A 147 2.39 -9.25 -19.78
C GLN A 147 1.14 -9.96 -19.24
N LEU A 148 0.22 -9.24 -18.62
CA LEU A 148 -1.07 -9.79 -18.23
C LEU A 148 -2.00 -9.82 -19.44
N ASP A 149 -2.69 -10.94 -19.63
CA ASP A 149 -3.70 -11.02 -20.68
C ASP A 149 -4.94 -10.16 -20.32
N ALA A 150 -5.92 -10.10 -21.22
CA ALA A 150 -7.12 -9.29 -20.96
C ALA A 150 -7.98 -9.83 -19.81
N THR A 151 -7.97 -11.15 -19.58
CA THR A 151 -8.72 -11.81 -18.51
C THR A 151 -8.11 -11.46 -17.17
N ASP A 152 -6.80 -11.62 -17.01
CA ASP A 152 -6.07 -11.30 -15.79
C ASP A 152 -6.25 -9.81 -15.45
N ARG A 153 -6.10 -8.91 -16.42
CA ARG A 153 -6.31 -7.47 -16.20
C ARG A 153 -7.72 -7.16 -15.74
N SER A 154 -8.75 -7.75 -16.36
CA SER A 154 -10.14 -7.57 -15.94
C SER A 154 -10.39 -8.09 -14.52
N ARG A 155 -9.73 -9.19 -14.13
CA ARG A 155 -9.88 -9.77 -12.80
C ARG A 155 -9.12 -8.99 -11.73
N VAL A 156 -7.95 -8.43 -12.07
CA VAL A 156 -7.24 -7.47 -11.21
C VAL A 156 -8.11 -6.23 -10.96
N ASP A 157 -8.74 -5.66 -12.01
CA ASP A 157 -9.66 -4.53 -11.88
C ASP A 157 -10.86 -4.88 -10.98
N LEU A 158 -11.44 -6.08 -11.12
CA LEU A 158 -12.55 -6.55 -10.29
C LEU A 158 -12.12 -6.74 -8.83
N LEU A 159 -10.95 -7.33 -8.58
CA LEU A 159 -10.42 -7.52 -7.23
C LEU A 159 -10.17 -6.17 -6.55
N MET A 160 -9.50 -5.24 -7.23
CA MET A 160 -9.25 -3.89 -6.69
C MET A 160 -10.55 -3.17 -6.34
N ARG A 161 -11.54 -3.20 -7.25
CA ARG A 161 -12.88 -2.63 -6.98
C ARG A 161 -13.55 -3.26 -5.77
N SER A 162 -13.43 -4.58 -5.60
CA SER A 162 -14.07 -5.30 -4.50
C SER A 162 -13.42 -4.98 -3.14
N MET A 163 -12.09 -4.92 -3.08
CA MET A 163 -11.39 -4.46 -1.89
C MET A 163 -11.69 -2.99 -1.56
N ALA A 164 -11.86 -2.13 -2.57
CA ALA A 164 -12.26 -0.74 -2.36
C ALA A 164 -13.69 -0.61 -1.81
N VAL A 165 -14.63 -1.45 -2.26
CA VAL A 165 -15.99 -1.53 -1.70
C VAL A 165 -15.93 -1.86 -0.21
N ALA A 166 -15.09 -2.81 0.19
CA ALA A 166 -14.87 -3.17 1.59
C ALA A 166 -14.20 -2.04 2.39
N ALA A 167 -13.27 -1.29 1.80
CA ALA A 167 -12.70 -0.09 2.43
C ALA A 167 -13.77 0.97 2.71
N ASN A 168 -14.64 1.24 1.73
CA ASN A 168 -15.74 2.19 1.88
C ASN A 168 -16.75 1.72 2.95
N TRP A 169 -17.11 0.45 2.94
CA TRP A 169 -17.92 -0.15 4.01
C TRP A 169 -17.30 0.10 5.39
N SER A 170 -16.03 -0.26 5.59
CA SER A 170 -15.42 -0.25 6.93
C SER A 170 -15.03 1.13 7.45
N PHE A 171 -14.58 2.05 6.59
CA PHE A 171 -13.88 3.26 7.05
C PHE A 171 -14.44 4.59 6.53
N ASN A 172 -15.46 4.58 5.68
CA ASN A 172 -16.10 5.84 5.28
C ASN A 172 -16.76 6.52 6.49
N ASP A 173 -16.75 7.85 6.53
CA ASP A 173 -17.27 8.63 7.66
C ASP A 173 -18.71 8.29 8.04
N PRO A 174 -19.65 8.12 7.09
CA PRO A 174 -21.04 7.76 7.42
C PRO A 174 -21.25 6.31 7.85
N ASN A 175 -20.19 5.48 7.83
CA ASN A 175 -20.23 4.08 8.23
C ASN A 175 -19.54 3.88 9.58
N ASP A 176 -20.26 3.38 10.57
CA ASP A 176 -19.75 3.05 11.91
C ASP A 176 -20.13 1.62 12.27
N PHE A 177 -19.76 0.68 11.40
CA PHE A 177 -19.94 -0.75 11.64
C PHE A 177 -18.89 -1.25 12.64
N TYR A 178 -19.30 -2.17 13.50
CA TYR A 178 -18.49 -2.86 14.48
C TYR A 178 -18.03 -4.23 13.95
N THR A 179 -18.54 -4.68 12.81
CA THR A 179 -18.07 -5.89 12.12
C THR A 179 -17.51 -5.60 10.74
N ALA A 180 -16.83 -6.59 10.16
CA ALA A 180 -16.51 -6.59 8.73
C ALA A 180 -17.70 -7.13 7.91
N LEU A 181 -17.53 -7.28 6.59
CA LEU A 181 -18.57 -7.75 5.67
C LEU A 181 -18.96 -9.22 5.86
N ASP A 182 -18.15 -10.00 6.56
CA ASP A 182 -18.48 -11.36 7.03
C ASP A 182 -19.46 -11.36 8.21
N GLN A 183 -19.82 -10.18 8.73
CA GLN A 183 -20.63 -9.99 9.95
C GLN A 183 -19.99 -10.60 11.21
N LEU A 184 -18.65 -10.71 11.23
CA LEU A 184 -17.89 -11.20 12.36
C LEU A 184 -16.97 -10.11 12.92
N GLY A 185 -16.56 -10.32 14.17
CA GLY A 185 -15.50 -9.55 14.82
C GLY A 185 -15.99 -8.36 15.61
N ASN A 186 -15.02 -7.64 16.14
CA ASN A 186 -15.22 -6.38 16.84
C ASN A 186 -14.18 -5.43 16.28
N PHE A 187 -14.55 -4.73 15.24
CA PHE A 187 -13.71 -3.97 14.32
C PHE A 187 -14.19 -2.53 14.20
N GLN A 188 -14.46 -1.89 15.34
CA GLN A 188 -14.81 -0.48 15.32
C GLN A 188 -13.70 0.29 14.61
N LYS A 189 -14.08 1.15 13.68
CA LYS A 189 -13.13 1.93 12.88
C LYS A 189 -12.24 2.87 13.70
N THR A 190 -12.62 3.11 14.96
CA THR A 190 -11.87 3.90 15.94
C THR A 190 -10.91 3.08 16.80
N TYR A 191 -10.77 1.77 16.58
CA TYR A 191 -9.75 0.97 17.25
C TYR A 191 -8.34 1.32 16.77
N ASN A 192 -7.34 0.63 17.32
CA ASN A 192 -5.93 0.97 17.18
C ASN A 192 -5.42 0.91 15.73
N ALA A 193 -4.18 1.37 15.53
CA ALA A 193 -3.58 1.55 14.21
C ALA A 193 -3.63 0.28 13.35
N ASN A 194 -3.44 -0.91 13.95
CA ASN A 194 -3.51 -2.17 13.23
C ASN A 194 -4.89 -2.52 12.64
N TYR A 195 -5.97 -1.86 13.09
CA TYR A 195 -7.30 -1.96 12.46
C TYR A 195 -7.45 -0.97 11.30
N ARG A 196 -6.96 0.27 11.49
CA ARG A 196 -7.21 1.39 10.57
C ARG A 196 -6.31 1.36 9.33
N GLU A 197 -5.01 1.18 9.55
CA GLU A 197 -3.97 1.31 8.53
C GLU A 197 -4.22 0.40 7.31
N GLY A 198 -4.73 -0.81 7.54
CA GLY A 198 -5.00 -1.78 6.49
C GLY A 198 -5.97 -1.28 5.43
N TYR A 199 -7.26 -1.15 5.75
CA TYR A 199 -8.27 -0.82 4.73
C TYR A 199 -8.37 0.66 4.38
N VAL A 200 -7.93 1.57 5.25
CA VAL A 200 -7.72 2.96 4.81
C VAL A 200 -6.57 3.01 3.80
N GLY A 201 -5.50 2.23 4.00
CA GLY A 201 -4.44 2.03 3.00
C GLY A 201 -4.95 1.43 1.69
N VAL A 202 -5.91 0.50 1.74
CA VAL A 202 -6.60 -0.02 0.53
C VAL A 202 -7.37 1.08 -0.20
N ALA A 203 -8.06 1.98 0.51
CA ALA A 203 -8.74 3.12 -0.13
C ALA A 203 -7.74 4.03 -0.87
N VAL A 204 -6.59 4.32 -0.24
CA VAL A 204 -5.50 5.07 -0.86
C VAL A 204 -4.96 4.34 -2.09
N ALA A 205 -4.73 3.02 -2.02
CA ALA A 205 -4.28 2.22 -3.17
C ALA A 205 -5.26 2.30 -4.34
N ALA A 206 -6.56 2.12 -4.05
CA ALA A 206 -7.61 2.16 -5.06
C ALA A 206 -7.73 3.54 -5.71
N ASP A 207 -7.52 4.63 -4.95
CA ASP A 207 -7.46 5.98 -5.49
C ASP A 207 -6.29 6.15 -6.47
N LEU A 208 -5.09 5.73 -6.08
CA LEU A 208 -3.91 5.75 -6.96
C LEU A 208 -4.09 4.87 -8.19
N TYR A 209 -4.90 3.81 -8.11
CA TYR A 209 -5.21 2.90 -9.21
C TYR A 209 -6.21 3.50 -10.21
N PHE A 210 -7.36 4.00 -9.73
CA PHE A 210 -8.49 4.41 -10.58
C PHE A 210 -8.60 5.92 -10.79
N GLY A 211 -8.03 6.70 -9.88
CA GLY A 211 -8.31 8.13 -9.69
C GLY A 211 -9.60 8.38 -8.91
N PRO A 212 -9.70 9.54 -8.22
CA PRO A 212 -10.75 9.80 -7.23
C PRO A 212 -12.15 9.88 -7.85
N GLU A 213 -12.25 10.45 -9.06
CA GLU A 213 -13.53 10.58 -9.77
C GLU A 213 -14.09 9.20 -10.15
N LYS A 214 -13.27 8.33 -10.74
CA LYS A 214 -13.68 6.98 -11.15
C LYS A 214 -14.01 6.13 -9.93
N LEU A 215 -13.21 6.24 -8.87
CA LEU A 215 -13.44 5.49 -7.64
C LEU A 215 -14.74 5.91 -6.94
N ASN A 216 -15.03 7.21 -6.84
CA ASN A 216 -16.32 7.67 -6.33
C ASN A 216 -17.50 7.25 -7.21
N LYS A 217 -17.35 7.15 -8.53
CA LYS A 217 -18.36 6.57 -9.43
C LYS A 217 -18.58 5.08 -9.18
N ILE A 218 -17.52 4.33 -8.90
CA ILE A 218 -17.60 2.91 -8.51
C ILE A 218 -18.47 2.77 -7.24
N PHE A 219 -18.25 3.62 -6.24
CA PHE A 219 -19.01 3.57 -4.99
C PHE A 219 -20.46 4.01 -5.14
N THR A 220 -20.69 5.20 -5.69
CA THR A 220 -22.05 5.74 -5.86
C THR A 220 -22.89 4.93 -6.84
N GLY A 221 -22.25 4.28 -7.82
CA GLY A 221 -22.88 3.35 -8.77
C GLY A 221 -22.91 1.89 -8.31
N PHE A 222 -22.48 1.58 -7.08
CA PHE A 222 -22.38 0.19 -6.60
C PHE A 222 -23.70 -0.57 -6.75
N SER A 223 -23.62 -1.77 -7.29
CA SER A 223 -24.75 -2.69 -7.46
C SER A 223 -24.32 -4.08 -7.04
N TYR A 224 -24.89 -4.56 -5.94
CA TYR A 224 -24.55 -5.87 -5.38
C TYR A 224 -24.76 -6.97 -6.42
N ASP A 225 -25.89 -6.96 -7.12
CA ASP A 225 -26.21 -7.99 -8.12
C ASP A 225 -25.26 -7.95 -9.32
N ALA A 226 -24.80 -6.75 -9.73
CA ALA A 226 -23.82 -6.63 -10.80
C ALA A 226 -22.47 -7.21 -10.38
N TYR A 227 -21.99 -6.86 -9.19
CA TYR A 227 -20.76 -7.41 -8.63
C TYR A 227 -20.85 -8.91 -8.43
N VAL A 228 -21.93 -9.44 -7.85
CA VAL A 228 -22.10 -10.90 -7.67
C VAL A 228 -22.01 -11.64 -9.00
N ARG A 229 -22.60 -11.10 -10.09
CA ARG A 229 -22.46 -11.70 -11.42
C ARG A 229 -21.03 -11.66 -11.94
N GLU A 230 -20.34 -10.52 -11.83
CA GLU A 230 -18.94 -10.38 -12.26
C GLU A 230 -18.02 -11.30 -11.45
N LEU A 231 -18.17 -11.35 -10.13
CA LEU A 231 -17.43 -12.20 -9.21
C LEU A 231 -17.67 -13.68 -9.49
N THR A 232 -18.92 -14.07 -9.76
CA THR A 232 -19.27 -15.44 -10.15
C THR A 232 -18.59 -15.81 -11.47
N GLY A 233 -18.62 -14.92 -12.47
CA GLY A 233 -17.95 -15.14 -13.76
C GLY A 233 -16.42 -15.21 -13.65
N ALA A 234 -15.84 -14.51 -12.68
CA ALA A 234 -14.40 -14.56 -12.38
C ALA A 234 -13.99 -15.77 -11.51
N GLY A 235 -14.95 -16.46 -10.87
CA GLY A 235 -14.69 -17.52 -9.91
C GLY A 235 -14.20 -17.02 -8.56
N PHE A 236 -14.52 -15.78 -8.18
CA PHE A 236 -14.07 -15.16 -6.93
C PHE A 236 -14.93 -15.61 -5.73
N THR A 237 -14.77 -16.86 -5.34
CA THR A 237 -15.56 -17.54 -4.30
C THR A 237 -15.39 -16.96 -2.91
N SER A 238 -14.19 -16.47 -2.57
CA SER A 238 -13.89 -15.93 -1.23
C SER A 238 -14.69 -14.65 -0.98
N ILE A 239 -14.69 -13.75 -1.98
CA ILE A 239 -15.46 -12.50 -1.92
C ILE A 239 -16.96 -12.78 -1.86
N LEU A 240 -17.44 -13.71 -2.70
CA LEU A 240 -18.86 -14.08 -2.74
C LEU A 240 -19.37 -14.57 -1.38
N ALA A 241 -18.65 -15.50 -0.74
CA ALA A 241 -19.08 -16.07 0.53
C ALA A 241 -19.09 -15.04 1.66
N THR A 242 -18.13 -14.11 1.66
CA THR A 242 -18.07 -13.01 2.61
C THR A 242 -19.23 -12.05 2.40
N TRP A 243 -19.43 -11.57 1.17
CA TRP A 243 -20.47 -10.58 0.86
C TRP A 243 -21.89 -11.12 1.01
N GLU A 244 -22.10 -12.43 0.87
CA GLU A 244 -23.38 -13.08 1.16
C GLU A 244 -23.83 -12.89 2.63
N LYS A 245 -22.88 -12.85 3.59
CA LYS A 245 -23.21 -12.70 5.01
C LYS A 245 -23.82 -11.35 5.36
N THR A 246 -23.30 -10.27 4.77
CA THR A 246 -23.89 -8.93 4.91
C THR A 246 -25.13 -8.77 4.01
N GLY A 247 -25.05 -9.27 2.78
CA GLY A 247 -26.14 -9.25 1.83
C GLY A 247 -26.42 -7.87 1.21
N LYS A 248 -27.21 -7.90 0.13
CA LYS A 248 -27.49 -6.76 -0.74
C LYS A 248 -27.96 -5.50 0.01
N ASN A 249 -29.00 -5.63 0.82
CA ASN A 249 -29.66 -4.44 1.38
C ASN A 249 -28.71 -3.67 2.31
N ALA A 250 -28.01 -4.39 3.20
CA ALA A 250 -27.04 -3.78 4.09
C ALA A 250 -25.88 -3.16 3.30
N MET A 251 -25.25 -3.89 2.37
CA MET A 251 -24.15 -3.35 1.58
C MET A 251 -24.53 -2.12 0.76
N GLU A 252 -25.70 -2.09 0.13
CA GLU A 252 -26.10 -0.99 -0.74
C GLU A 252 -26.61 0.24 0.03
N ASN A 253 -27.40 0.04 1.10
CA ASN A 253 -28.17 1.10 1.74
C ASN A 253 -27.86 1.28 3.24
N GLY A 254 -26.97 0.46 3.78
CA GLY A 254 -26.68 0.40 5.20
C GLY A 254 -27.71 -0.42 5.99
N ALA A 255 -27.30 -0.84 7.18
CA ALA A 255 -28.13 -1.50 8.18
C ALA A 255 -27.41 -1.45 9.54
N PRO A 256 -28.06 -1.77 10.66
CA PRO A 256 -27.33 -2.23 11.84
C PRO A 256 -26.60 -3.55 11.54
N ASP A 257 -25.39 -3.71 12.05
CA ASP A 257 -24.72 -5.01 12.08
C ASP A 257 -25.12 -5.83 13.32
N CYS A 258 -24.60 -7.06 13.42
CA CYS A 258 -24.93 -7.98 14.51
C CYS A 258 -24.34 -7.57 15.88
N CYS A 259 -23.41 -6.61 15.92
CA CYS A 259 -22.73 -6.15 17.12
C CYS A 259 -23.16 -4.73 17.55
N GLY A 260 -24.13 -4.13 16.88
CA GLY A 260 -24.71 -2.83 17.23
C GLY A 260 -24.10 -1.63 16.49
N GLY A 261 -23.13 -1.85 15.60
CA GLY A 261 -22.65 -0.84 14.66
C GLY A 261 -23.69 -0.56 13.58
N LYS A 262 -23.56 0.58 12.88
CA LYS A 262 -24.47 0.95 11.77
C LYS A 262 -23.78 1.89 10.79
N GLY A 263 -24.25 1.89 9.55
CA GLY A 263 -23.74 2.80 8.53
C GLY A 263 -24.73 3.05 7.41
N ALA A 264 -24.30 3.85 6.43
CA ALA A 264 -25.06 4.15 5.22
C ALA A 264 -24.76 3.18 4.05
N GLY A 265 -23.84 2.24 4.24
CA GLY A 265 -23.44 1.27 3.20
C GLY A 265 -22.45 1.85 2.20
N VAL A 266 -22.42 1.32 0.99
CA VAL A 266 -21.37 1.58 -0.02
C VAL A 266 -21.76 2.70 -1.00
N ARG A 267 -23.05 2.96 -1.22
CA ARG A 267 -23.57 3.88 -2.27
C ARG A 267 -23.38 5.37 -1.95
N GLN A 268 -22.15 5.76 -1.66
CA GLN A 268 -21.78 7.10 -1.27
C GLN A 268 -20.31 7.36 -1.62
N PRO A 269 -19.94 8.63 -1.90
CA PRO A 269 -18.55 9.01 -2.04
C PRO A 269 -17.75 8.65 -0.78
N PHE A 270 -16.47 8.34 -0.95
CA PHE A 270 -15.61 8.03 0.19
C PHE A 270 -15.03 9.30 0.80
N VAL A 271 -15.15 9.39 2.12
CA VAL A 271 -14.54 10.43 2.96
C VAL A 271 -13.99 9.77 4.21
N TYR A 272 -12.74 10.09 4.57
CA TYR A 272 -12.10 9.60 5.78
C TYR A 272 -11.71 10.76 6.69
N GLN A 273 -12.36 10.88 7.84
CA GLN A 273 -12.18 11.96 8.81
C GLN A 273 -12.26 13.35 8.17
N GLY A 274 -13.26 13.54 7.30
CA GLY A 274 -13.49 14.76 6.54
C GLY A 274 -12.58 14.93 5.32
N VAL A 275 -11.65 14.00 5.05
CA VAL A 275 -10.74 14.08 3.90
C VAL A 275 -11.29 13.25 2.72
N PRO A 276 -11.59 13.87 1.57
CA PRO A 276 -12.04 13.18 0.36
C PRO A 276 -10.90 12.44 -0.37
N LEU A 277 -11.27 11.56 -1.33
CA LEU A 277 -10.31 10.76 -2.11
C LEU A 277 -9.35 11.57 -2.98
N ASP A 278 -9.68 12.80 -3.38
CA ASP A 278 -8.76 13.64 -4.18
C ASP A 278 -7.58 14.19 -3.37
N ASP A 279 -7.51 13.87 -2.07
CA ASP A 279 -6.35 14.09 -1.21
C ASP A 279 -5.88 12.78 -0.52
N PRO A 280 -5.31 11.81 -1.28
CA PRO A 280 -4.82 10.55 -0.71
C PRO A 280 -3.70 10.77 0.31
N VAL A 281 -2.93 11.86 0.17
CA VAL A 281 -1.90 12.22 1.14
C VAL A 281 -2.53 12.70 2.43
N GLY A 282 -3.52 13.59 2.39
CA GLY A 282 -4.26 14.02 3.58
C GLY A 282 -4.94 12.87 4.32
N ILE A 283 -5.47 11.87 3.60
CA ILE A 283 -6.00 10.63 4.22
C ILE A 283 -4.88 9.91 4.98
N PHE A 284 -3.71 9.74 4.37
CA PHE A 284 -2.57 9.12 5.04
C PHE A 284 -2.04 9.97 6.21
N GLU A 285 -2.04 11.30 6.11
CA GLU A 285 -1.64 12.18 7.21
C GLU A 285 -2.52 11.96 8.46
N LYS A 286 -3.83 11.73 8.28
CA LYS A 286 -4.74 11.37 9.38
C LYS A 286 -4.38 10.02 10.03
N LEU A 287 -4.02 9.02 9.22
CA LEU A 287 -3.55 7.73 9.72
C LEU A 287 -2.25 7.90 10.49
N ALA A 288 -1.24 8.52 9.89
CA ALA A 288 0.08 8.67 10.49
C ALA A 288 0.03 9.47 11.80
N ALA A 289 -0.79 10.52 11.87
CA ALA A 289 -0.98 11.29 13.10
C ALA A 289 -1.54 10.45 14.26
N PHE A 290 -2.33 9.41 13.97
CA PHE A 290 -2.84 8.47 14.98
C PHE A 290 -1.85 7.33 15.26
N THR A 291 -1.17 6.82 14.23
CA THR A 291 -0.25 5.68 14.35
C THR A 291 1.03 6.05 15.09
N TYR A 292 1.53 7.28 14.93
CA TYR A 292 2.78 7.77 15.51
C TYR A 292 2.52 8.89 16.55
N ASP A 293 1.60 8.65 17.48
CA ASP A 293 1.06 9.67 18.40
C ASP A 293 1.74 9.72 19.78
N GLN A 294 2.69 8.81 20.07
CA GLN A 294 3.32 8.71 21.38
C GLN A 294 4.71 9.36 21.44
N LYS A 295 5.15 9.64 22.66
CA LYS A 295 6.54 10.02 22.96
C LYS A 295 7.38 8.78 23.21
N VAL A 296 8.52 8.68 22.54
CA VAL A 296 9.41 7.51 22.67
C VAL A 296 9.84 7.31 24.12
N SER A 297 9.52 6.12 24.62
CA SER A 297 10.04 5.60 25.88
C SER A 297 10.63 4.20 25.70
N SER A 298 11.77 3.98 26.34
CA SER A 298 12.44 2.68 26.47
C SER A 298 11.78 1.79 27.52
N SER A 299 10.94 2.37 28.39
CA SER A 299 10.13 1.65 29.37
C SER A 299 8.78 2.32 29.61
N VAL A 300 7.72 1.52 29.68
CA VAL A 300 6.32 1.96 29.81
C VAL A 300 5.66 1.21 30.97
N GLY A 301 4.61 1.79 31.56
CA GLY A 301 3.84 1.15 32.62
C GLY A 301 4.64 0.90 33.89
N ASN A 302 5.45 1.87 34.33
CA ASN A 302 6.32 1.75 35.51
C ASN A 302 7.29 0.56 35.46
N GLY A 303 7.86 0.26 34.30
CA GLY A 303 8.78 -0.88 34.14
C GLY A 303 8.11 -2.19 33.71
N THR A 304 6.78 -2.19 33.50
CA THR A 304 6.06 -3.39 33.04
C THR A 304 6.50 -3.82 31.64
N ALA A 305 6.76 -2.84 30.76
CA ALA A 305 7.28 -3.08 29.43
C ALA A 305 8.58 -2.32 29.21
N TYR A 306 9.55 -2.94 28.53
CA TYR A 306 10.91 -2.42 28.37
C TYR A 306 11.68 -3.11 27.24
N ILE A 307 12.75 -2.45 26.75
CA ILE A 307 13.73 -3.08 25.85
C ILE A 307 14.50 -4.14 26.61
N ALA A 308 14.50 -5.38 26.11
CA ALA A 308 14.81 -6.58 26.89
C ALA A 308 16.25 -6.63 27.42
N ASP A 309 17.20 -6.02 26.73
CA ASP A 309 18.60 -5.93 27.14
C ASP A 309 18.91 -4.72 28.04
N GLY A 310 17.90 -3.91 28.38
CA GLY A 310 18.02 -2.74 29.25
C GLY A 310 18.60 -1.49 28.58
N THR A 311 18.81 -1.52 27.26
CA THR A 311 19.29 -0.35 26.51
C THR A 311 18.23 0.75 26.39
N THR A 312 18.67 1.94 26.00
CA THR A 312 17.80 3.10 25.75
C THR A 312 17.70 3.34 24.25
N SER A 313 16.47 3.46 23.75
CA SER A 313 16.21 3.82 22.35
C SER A 313 16.94 5.10 21.97
N PRO A 314 17.61 5.17 20.80
CA PRO A 314 18.29 6.38 20.35
C PRO A 314 17.31 7.54 20.08
N TYR A 315 16.01 7.27 20.09
CA TYR A 315 14.95 8.25 19.90
C TYR A 315 14.26 8.68 21.21
N GLN A 316 14.75 8.23 22.37
CA GLN A 316 14.15 8.52 23.69
C GLN A 316 13.72 9.99 23.85
N GLY A 317 12.47 10.20 24.25
CA GLY A 317 11.88 11.52 24.54
C GLY A 317 11.40 12.31 23.32
N ARG A 318 11.60 11.80 22.10
CA ARG A 318 11.09 12.41 20.85
C ARG A 318 9.66 11.95 20.56
N ASP A 319 8.88 12.79 19.89
CA ASP A 319 7.53 12.44 19.45
C ASP A 319 7.58 11.58 18.19
N GLY A 320 6.65 10.62 18.07
CA GLY A 320 6.54 9.72 16.93
C GLY A 320 6.60 8.23 17.28
N MET A 321 6.68 7.85 18.56
CA MET A 321 6.57 6.43 18.94
C MET A 321 5.21 5.90 18.50
N LEU A 322 5.19 4.64 18.05
CA LEU A 322 3.94 4.02 17.63
C LEU A 322 2.95 3.91 18.79
N HIS A 323 1.67 4.14 18.49
CA HIS A 323 0.55 4.12 19.44
C HIS A 323 0.57 2.89 20.35
N GLU A 324 0.78 1.71 19.78
CA GLU A 324 0.67 0.43 20.47
C GLU A 324 1.80 0.14 21.47
N PHE A 325 2.82 0.99 21.54
CA PHE A 325 3.83 0.92 22.61
C PHE A 325 3.38 1.57 23.92
N ASP A 326 2.39 2.46 23.90
CA ASP A 326 1.84 3.07 25.12
C ASP A 326 0.37 3.38 24.93
N SER A 327 -0.44 2.33 24.98
CA SER A 327 -1.88 2.41 24.83
C SER A 327 -2.60 1.59 25.91
N SER A 328 -3.92 1.47 25.80
CA SER A 328 -4.71 0.65 26.71
C SER A 328 -5.80 -0.10 25.97
N ASP A 329 -6.21 -1.22 26.55
CA ASP A 329 -7.33 -2.02 26.09
C ASP A 329 -8.25 -2.44 27.24
N SER A 330 -9.24 -3.28 26.96
CA SER A 330 -10.19 -3.80 27.96
C SER A 330 -9.55 -4.58 29.13
N LYS A 331 -8.26 -4.93 29.03
CA LYS A 331 -7.45 -5.65 30.02
C LYS A 331 -6.34 -4.78 30.63
N GLY A 332 -6.31 -3.48 30.35
CA GLY A 332 -5.37 -2.53 30.98
C GLY A 332 -4.30 -2.05 30.00
N LEU A 333 -3.05 -1.99 30.47
CA LEU A 333 -1.91 -1.55 29.65
C LEU A 333 -1.79 -2.40 28.39
N ARG A 334 -1.56 -1.73 27.25
CA ARG A 334 -1.12 -2.34 26.01
C ARG A 334 0.16 -1.65 25.54
N SER A 335 1.24 -2.41 25.56
CA SER A 335 2.59 -1.98 25.23
C SER A 335 3.27 -3.12 24.49
N ASP A 336 3.13 -3.16 23.17
CA ASP A 336 3.42 -4.37 22.39
C ASP A 336 4.06 -4.05 21.03
N ALA A 337 5.23 -4.65 20.78
CA ALA A 337 5.97 -4.42 19.53
C ALA A 337 5.35 -5.13 18.32
N LEU A 338 4.63 -6.24 18.53
CA LEU A 338 3.95 -6.95 17.43
C LEU A 338 2.73 -6.16 16.97
N TYR A 339 1.89 -5.65 17.88
CA TYR A 339 0.78 -4.76 17.53
C TYR A 339 1.28 -3.46 16.88
N SER A 340 2.39 -2.90 17.39
CA SER A 340 3.06 -1.76 16.75
C SER A 340 3.47 -2.09 15.32
N TYR A 341 4.09 -3.26 15.10
CA TYR A 341 4.48 -3.72 13.77
C TYR A 341 3.27 -3.91 12.84
N GLU A 342 2.14 -4.44 13.32
CA GLU A 342 0.94 -4.65 12.50
C GLU A 342 0.31 -3.35 11.98
N GLY A 343 0.42 -2.26 12.74
CA GLY A 343 0.11 -0.91 12.23
C GLY A 343 1.19 -0.41 11.26
N TRP A 344 2.45 -0.49 11.68
CA TRP A 344 3.59 0.02 10.92
C TRP A 344 3.76 -0.60 9.53
N MET A 345 3.59 -1.91 9.40
CA MET A 345 3.77 -2.63 8.14
C MET A 345 2.84 -2.11 7.05
N ASN A 346 1.63 -1.69 7.42
CA ASN A 346 0.66 -1.13 6.51
C ASN A 346 1.01 0.31 6.14
N SER A 347 1.36 1.13 7.14
CA SER A 347 1.83 2.51 6.96
C SER A 347 3.02 2.59 5.99
N VAL A 348 4.05 1.77 6.17
CA VAL A 348 5.24 1.71 5.30
C VAL A 348 4.87 1.34 3.87
N THR A 349 3.99 0.36 3.69
CA THR A 349 3.56 -0.12 2.36
C THR A 349 2.83 0.99 1.60
N THR A 350 1.88 1.66 2.26
CA THR A 350 1.10 2.76 1.66
C THR A 350 1.99 3.96 1.36
N ARG A 351 2.84 4.36 2.31
CA ARG A 351 3.78 5.48 2.14
C ARG A 351 4.75 5.25 0.99
N ALA A 352 5.35 4.06 0.89
CA ALA A 352 6.30 3.73 -0.18
C ALA A 352 5.63 3.73 -1.56
N THR A 353 4.40 3.22 -1.67
CA THR A 353 3.65 3.28 -2.94
C THR A 353 3.39 4.71 -3.39
N MET A 354 2.96 5.58 -2.47
CA MET A 354 2.83 7.01 -2.77
C MET A 354 4.15 7.67 -3.16
N THR A 355 5.30 7.26 -2.58
CA THR A 355 6.62 7.77 -3.00
C THR A 355 6.91 7.43 -4.46
N VAL A 356 6.86 6.13 -4.80
CA VAL A 356 7.35 5.67 -6.10
C VAL A 356 6.44 6.05 -7.26
N LEU A 357 5.16 6.29 -6.98
CA LEU A 357 4.20 6.85 -7.93
C LEU A 357 4.22 8.39 -7.98
N GLY A 358 5.03 9.04 -7.15
CA GLY A 358 5.15 10.50 -7.09
C GLY A 358 3.97 11.22 -6.42
N ALA A 359 3.03 10.49 -5.83
CA ALA A 359 1.84 11.05 -5.17
C ALA A 359 2.17 11.74 -3.84
N TRP A 360 3.22 11.32 -3.14
CA TRP A 360 3.56 11.90 -1.83
C TRP A 360 3.89 13.39 -1.91
N GLY A 361 4.63 13.82 -2.94
CA GLY A 361 5.04 15.22 -3.12
C GLY A 361 5.98 15.75 -2.02
N GLN A 362 5.97 17.08 -1.85
CA GLN A 362 6.76 17.84 -0.86
C GLN A 362 5.87 18.86 -0.13
N GLY A 363 6.22 19.27 1.09
CA GLY A 363 5.47 20.30 1.85
C GLY A 363 5.65 20.20 3.37
N PRO A 364 5.34 21.25 4.14
CA PRO A 364 5.62 21.30 5.58
C PRO A 364 4.84 20.25 6.40
N THR A 365 3.56 20.01 6.09
CA THR A 365 2.76 18.94 6.76
C THR A 365 3.36 17.56 6.52
N ARG A 366 3.84 17.32 5.29
CA ARG A 366 4.51 16.08 4.89
C ARG A 366 5.83 15.90 5.63
N SER A 367 6.60 16.97 5.81
CA SER A 367 7.81 16.94 6.64
C SER A 367 7.49 16.56 8.09
N ALA A 368 6.41 17.10 8.68
CA ALA A 368 6.01 16.71 10.03
C ALA A 368 5.66 15.22 10.14
N VAL A 369 4.93 14.66 9.16
CA VAL A 369 4.64 13.22 9.12
C VAL A 369 5.91 12.39 8.94
N GLU A 370 6.80 12.80 8.04
CA GLU A 370 8.09 12.13 7.84
C GLU A 370 8.95 12.13 9.11
N ASP A 371 8.92 13.19 9.89
CA ASP A 371 9.64 13.30 11.15
C ASP A 371 9.11 12.30 12.20
N LEU A 372 7.79 12.19 12.32
CA LEU A 372 7.14 11.20 13.20
C LEU A 372 7.44 9.78 12.73
N MET A 373 7.30 9.51 11.43
CA MET A 373 7.62 8.20 10.86
C MET A 373 9.10 7.83 11.05
N GLU A 374 10.02 8.78 10.91
CA GLU A 374 11.46 8.54 11.13
C GLU A 374 11.71 8.11 12.57
N VAL A 375 11.15 8.84 13.53
CA VAL A 375 11.26 8.53 14.96
C VAL A 375 10.62 7.17 15.28
N GLY A 376 9.37 6.96 14.90
CA GLY A 376 8.63 5.75 15.24
C GLY A 376 9.17 4.50 14.58
N SER A 377 9.52 4.58 13.30
CA SER A 377 10.10 3.44 12.57
C SER A 377 11.47 3.09 13.11
N GLY A 378 12.31 4.09 13.39
CA GLY A 378 13.62 3.89 14.00
C GLY A 378 13.52 3.28 15.41
N ASP A 379 12.58 3.75 16.23
CA ASP A 379 12.32 3.21 17.56
C ASP A 379 11.79 1.77 17.52
N LEU A 380 10.84 1.45 16.64
CA LEU A 380 10.34 0.09 16.44
C LEU A 380 11.46 -0.86 16.01
N ILE A 381 12.25 -0.48 14.99
CA ILE A 381 13.36 -1.31 14.51
C ILE A 381 14.36 -1.57 15.63
N TYR A 382 14.74 -0.53 16.40
CA TYR A 382 15.65 -0.68 17.52
C TYR A 382 15.09 -1.65 18.59
N LYS A 383 13.84 -1.46 19.02
CA LYS A 383 13.18 -2.35 19.99
C LYS A 383 13.09 -3.80 19.49
N MET A 384 12.92 -4.00 18.20
CA MET A 384 12.82 -5.33 17.59
C MET A 384 14.17 -6.04 17.49
N GLU A 385 15.25 -5.29 17.19
CA GLU A 385 16.63 -5.79 17.14
C GLU A 385 17.17 -6.15 18.53
N HIS A 386 16.81 -5.36 19.55
CA HIS A 386 17.22 -5.58 20.94
C HIS A 386 16.25 -6.48 21.73
N GLY A 387 15.13 -6.85 21.12
CA GLY A 387 14.02 -7.53 21.77
C GLY A 387 13.24 -6.60 22.70
N TYR A 388 11.93 -6.82 22.76
CA TYR A 388 11.02 -6.01 23.57
C TYR A 388 10.18 -6.89 24.46
N GLN A 389 10.31 -6.68 25.78
CA GLN A 389 9.41 -7.26 26.77
C GLN A 389 8.20 -6.35 26.88
N GLY A 390 7.12 -6.71 26.20
CA GLY A 390 5.85 -6.01 26.21
C GLY A 390 4.81 -6.61 27.16
N TYR A 391 3.61 -6.03 27.12
CA TYR A 391 2.43 -6.47 27.85
C TYR A 391 1.17 -6.22 27.01
N ALA A 392 0.37 -7.25 26.78
CA ALA A 392 -0.87 -7.17 26.02
C ALA A 392 -1.86 -8.24 26.47
N ASN A 393 -3.16 -7.92 26.43
CA ASN A 393 -4.24 -8.84 26.81
C ASN A 393 -4.09 -9.41 28.24
N GLY A 394 -3.53 -8.62 29.16
CA GLY A 394 -3.33 -9.02 30.55
C GLY A 394 -2.13 -9.95 30.80
N ALA A 395 -1.23 -10.11 29.82
CA ALA A 395 -0.06 -10.97 29.94
C ALA A 395 1.22 -10.32 29.37
N PRO A 396 2.40 -10.62 29.94
CA PRO A 396 3.67 -10.24 29.36
C PRO A 396 3.92 -10.98 28.04
N GLN A 397 4.52 -10.31 27.07
CA GLN A 397 4.87 -10.87 25.76
C GLN A 397 6.29 -10.46 25.38
N PHE A 398 7.09 -11.39 24.87
CA PHE A 398 8.38 -11.06 24.29
C PHE A 398 8.26 -11.04 22.76
N VAL A 399 8.69 -9.95 22.15
CA VAL A 399 8.67 -9.77 20.70
C VAL A 399 10.03 -9.27 20.25
N GLY A 400 10.54 -9.86 19.17
CA GLY A 400 11.73 -9.39 18.47
C GLY A 400 11.59 -9.71 16.98
N GLU A 401 12.63 -9.48 16.19
CA GLU A 401 12.55 -9.70 14.74
C GLU A 401 12.07 -11.11 14.35
N THR A 402 12.46 -12.13 15.11
CA THR A 402 12.17 -13.54 14.81
C THR A 402 11.24 -14.21 15.83
N ALA A 403 10.79 -13.48 16.85
CA ALA A 403 9.99 -14.01 17.96
C ALA A 403 8.65 -13.28 18.07
N PRO A 404 7.53 -14.00 18.29
CA PRO A 404 7.40 -15.47 18.28
C PRO A 404 7.50 -16.08 16.88
N ALA A 405 8.01 -17.30 16.75
CA ALA A 405 8.29 -17.88 15.42
C ALA A 405 7.02 -18.14 14.55
N SER A 406 5.86 -18.38 15.16
CA SER A 406 4.63 -18.78 14.45
C SER A 406 3.67 -17.65 14.09
N ASN A 407 3.76 -16.51 14.78
CA ASN A 407 2.87 -15.35 14.60
C ASN A 407 3.61 -14.01 14.71
N GLY A 408 4.93 -14.05 14.84
CA GLY A 408 5.74 -12.88 15.03
C GLY A 408 6.06 -12.13 13.75
N PRO A 409 6.89 -11.10 13.86
CA PRO A 409 7.19 -10.19 12.76
C PRO A 409 7.81 -10.88 11.54
N SER A 410 8.74 -11.81 11.73
CA SER A 410 9.41 -12.53 10.64
C SER A 410 8.45 -13.25 9.69
N VAL A 411 7.51 -14.04 10.23
CA VAL A 411 6.53 -14.78 9.41
C VAL A 411 5.53 -13.86 8.71
N LYS A 412 5.30 -12.66 9.27
CA LYS A 412 4.44 -11.61 8.70
C LYS A 412 5.15 -10.71 7.68
N GLY A 413 6.43 -10.95 7.39
CA GLY A 413 7.17 -10.25 6.34
C GLY A 413 8.05 -9.08 6.83
N TRP A 414 8.39 -9.04 8.11
CA TRP A 414 9.21 -7.98 8.74
C TRP A 414 10.42 -7.55 7.91
N PHE A 415 11.18 -8.51 7.38
CA PHE A 415 12.40 -8.21 6.63
C PHE A 415 12.14 -7.49 5.31
N PHE A 416 10.99 -7.72 4.67
CA PHE A 416 10.60 -6.96 3.49
C PHE A 416 10.21 -5.53 3.86
N ASP A 417 9.36 -5.35 4.87
CA ASP A 417 8.94 -4.00 5.32
C ASP A 417 10.14 -3.18 5.81
N LYS A 418 11.05 -3.79 6.58
CA LYS A 418 12.31 -3.17 7.05
C LYS A 418 13.20 -2.74 5.88
N ALA A 419 13.35 -3.58 4.86
CA ALA A 419 14.11 -3.23 3.66
C ALA A 419 13.45 -2.08 2.88
N VAL A 420 12.12 -2.09 2.74
CA VAL A 420 11.38 -0.97 2.12
C VAL A 420 11.63 0.33 2.86
N TRP A 421 11.53 0.32 4.19
CA TRP A 421 11.83 1.48 5.00
C TRP A 421 13.26 1.98 4.79
N GLN A 422 14.25 1.12 4.98
CA GLN A 422 15.67 1.47 4.92
C GLN A 422 16.15 1.90 3.53
N THR A 423 15.58 1.36 2.46
CA THR A 423 16.01 1.64 1.08
C THR A 423 15.26 2.80 0.44
N LEU A 424 14.02 3.11 0.86
CA LEU A 424 13.19 4.10 0.16
C LEU A 424 12.68 5.25 1.02
N LEU A 425 12.44 5.04 2.32
CA LEU A 425 11.68 6.01 3.14
C LEU A 425 12.53 6.72 4.19
N ALA A 426 13.43 5.98 4.84
CA ALA A 426 14.33 6.52 5.83
C ALA A 426 15.08 7.74 5.27
N ARG A 427 15.32 8.76 6.10
CA ARG A 427 16.05 9.96 5.65
C ARG A 427 17.42 9.65 5.04
N SER A 428 18.10 8.61 5.52
CA SER A 428 19.39 8.16 4.97
C SER A 428 19.31 7.65 3.53
N ALA A 429 18.11 7.35 3.03
CA ALA A 429 17.88 6.80 1.70
C ALA A 429 17.46 7.86 0.66
N ARG A 430 17.17 9.09 1.08
CA ARG A 430 16.61 10.17 0.25
C ARG A 430 17.63 11.19 -0.19
#